data_AF-A0A9P8MQZ3-F1
#
_entry.id   AF-A0A9P8MQZ3-F1
#
_cell.length_a   1.000
_cell.length_b   1.000
_cell.length_c   1.000
_cell.angle_alpha   90.00
_cell.angle_beta   90.00
_cell.angle_gamma   90.00
#
_symmetry.space_group_name_H-M   'P 1'
#
loop_
_entity.id
_entity.type
_entity.pdbx_description
1 polymer ?
#
loop_
_entity_poly.entity_id
_entity_poly.type
_entity_poly.pdbx_seq_one_letter_code
_entity_poly.pdbx_strand_id
1 'polypeptide(L)'
;MSLVSFSLLVLAATGSAYVAPSSGTMHQPDAREAPSCDCKNDCTNTLNNATLKGIYRCGDPLLGPVKWPTKAPLQDLLEHWEPYAGQCPGAYLVDKLNPSTRSYVYPEKDGFMLDCMGNAIRERYDLTPGQLVDRFGPPTSAFLGDPGMSYEKRAITPKNLNFEANGKSPYHVYKVLKNLPVHGGTIRPAFGQPGGGYQYVLVDLTATSKALEQGYLTEIDLDSQLNGRCEPNETECAVNTNVGGGGKIGLKTCNADGSKWEGYRLYRLIGDPYSYARRRRYYYYPYRRRRS
;
A
#
# COMPACT_ATOMS: atom_id res chain seq x y z
N MET A 1 19.18 19.69 84.25
CA MET A 1 20.31 20.12 83.39
C MET A 1 20.56 19.01 82.39
N SER A 2 20.22 19.23 81.12
CA SER A 2 20.82 18.54 79.96
C SER A 2 20.44 19.33 78.73
N LEU A 3 21.44 20.04 78.20
CA LEU A 3 21.39 20.86 76.99
C LEU A 3 21.37 19.92 75.78
N VAL A 4 20.41 20.10 74.87
CA VAL A 4 20.44 19.46 73.55
C VAL A 4 20.87 20.52 72.54
N SER A 5 22.05 20.27 71.98
CA SER A 5 22.80 21.10 71.02
C SER A 5 22.10 21.15 69.67
N PHE A 6 21.87 22.36 69.15
CA PHE A 6 21.44 22.57 67.76
C PHE A 6 22.67 22.68 66.86
N SER A 7 22.96 21.62 66.10
CA SER A 7 23.96 21.66 65.02
C SER A 7 23.34 22.25 63.76
N LEU A 8 23.86 23.42 63.34
CA LEU A 8 23.61 24.00 62.02
C LEU A 8 24.23 23.09 60.95
N LEU A 9 23.41 22.53 60.06
CA LEU A 9 23.87 21.86 58.84
C LEU A 9 23.95 22.90 57.72
N VAL A 10 25.16 23.27 57.32
CA VAL A 10 25.41 24.10 56.13
C VAL A 10 25.34 23.19 54.90
N LEU A 11 24.31 23.35 54.07
CA LEU A 11 24.20 22.64 52.80
C LEU A 11 25.12 23.32 51.77
N ALA A 12 26.23 22.67 51.45
CA ALA A 12 27.09 23.06 50.33
C ALA A 12 26.37 22.73 49.01
N ALA A 13 26.06 23.77 48.23
CA ALA A 13 25.54 23.60 46.87
C ALA A 13 26.65 23.05 45.97
N THR A 14 26.61 21.76 45.66
CA THR A 14 27.47 21.18 44.62
C THR A 14 26.94 21.61 43.26
N GLY A 15 27.69 22.46 42.56
CA GLY A 15 27.42 22.78 41.17
C GLY A 15 27.56 21.53 40.30
N SER A 16 26.45 21.00 39.79
CA SER A 16 26.48 20.03 38.70
C SER A 16 26.95 20.75 37.43
N ALA A 17 28.17 20.44 36.99
CA ALA A 17 28.62 20.77 35.65
C ALA A 17 27.70 20.04 34.66
N TYR A 18 26.87 20.79 33.95
CA TYR A 18 26.15 20.28 32.77
C TYR A 18 27.20 19.98 31.69
N VAL A 19 27.48 18.69 31.48
CA VAL A 19 28.17 18.23 30.28
C VAL A 19 27.17 18.32 29.13
N ALA A 20 27.38 19.27 28.23
CA ALA A 20 26.63 19.32 26.98
C ALA A 20 26.86 18.00 26.23
N PRO A 21 25.82 17.32 25.72
CA PRO A 21 26.03 16.15 24.89
C PRO A 21 26.81 16.59 23.66
N SER A 22 27.98 15.99 23.46
CA SER A 22 28.75 16.11 22.23
C SER A 22 27.81 15.83 21.07
N SER A 23 27.79 16.73 20.09
CA SER A 23 27.14 16.52 18.80
C SER A 23 27.79 15.31 18.13
N GLY A 24 27.34 14.11 18.50
CA GLY A 24 27.59 12.90 17.76
C GLY A 24 26.92 13.12 16.42
N THR A 25 27.74 13.35 15.39
CA THR A 25 27.34 13.14 14.00
C THR A 25 26.66 11.78 13.97
N MET A 26 25.34 11.81 13.83
CA MET A 26 24.57 10.62 13.52
C MET A 26 25.19 10.11 12.22
N HIS A 27 26.04 9.09 12.32
CA HIS A 27 26.57 8.42 11.15
C HIS A 27 25.33 7.94 10.42
N GLN A 28 24.96 8.66 9.36
CA GLN A 28 24.19 8.10 8.27
C GLN A 28 24.86 6.75 8.03
N PRO A 29 24.13 5.61 8.11
CA PRO A 29 24.73 4.39 7.66
C PRO A 29 25.21 4.70 6.25
N ASP A 30 26.53 4.64 6.05
CA ASP A 30 27.11 4.71 4.73
C ASP A 30 26.26 3.82 3.85
N ALA A 31 26.00 4.28 2.62
CA ALA A 31 25.46 3.43 1.58
C ALA A 31 26.41 2.24 1.43
N ARG A 32 26.24 1.23 2.28
CA ARG A 32 26.84 -0.08 2.16
C ARG A 32 26.46 -0.47 0.75
N GLU A 33 27.46 -0.62 -0.11
CA GLU A 33 27.29 -1.04 -1.49
C GLU A 33 26.13 -2.03 -1.54
N ALA A 34 24.99 -1.58 -2.07
CA ALA A 34 23.90 -2.49 -2.38
C ALA A 34 24.56 -3.59 -3.22
N PRO A 35 24.42 -4.89 -2.85
CA PRO A 35 25.17 -5.95 -3.49
C PRO A 35 25.00 -5.80 -5.00
N SER A 36 26.08 -5.41 -5.68
CA SER A 36 26.05 -5.11 -7.11
C SER A 36 25.63 -6.39 -7.81
N CYS A 37 24.40 -6.42 -8.32
CA CYS A 37 23.93 -7.55 -9.09
C CYS A 37 24.78 -7.66 -10.34
N ASP A 38 25.58 -8.72 -10.41
CA ASP A 38 26.22 -9.08 -11.66
C ASP A 38 25.12 -9.37 -12.67
N CYS A 39 24.99 -8.48 -13.65
CA CYS A 39 24.00 -8.58 -14.71
C CYS A 39 24.14 -9.86 -15.54
N LYS A 40 25.26 -10.59 -15.40
CA LYS A 40 25.47 -11.90 -16.02
C LYS A 40 24.94 -13.07 -15.18
N ASN A 41 24.70 -12.91 -13.88
CA ASN A 41 24.39 -14.02 -12.97
C ASN A 41 23.30 -13.76 -11.92
N ASP A 42 22.47 -12.73 -12.14
CA ASP A 42 21.40 -12.30 -11.24
C ASP A 42 20.27 -13.33 -11.00
N CYS A 43 20.16 -14.34 -11.87
CA CYS A 43 19.17 -15.42 -11.80
C CYS A 43 19.66 -16.69 -11.07
N THR A 44 20.84 -16.68 -10.44
CA THR A 44 21.26 -17.77 -9.54
C THR A 44 20.19 -18.02 -8.46
N ASN A 45 19.98 -19.26 -8.01
CA ASN A 45 18.96 -19.64 -7.00
C ASN A 45 17.49 -19.41 -7.39
N THR A 46 17.21 -19.09 -8.65
CA THR A 46 15.86 -19.06 -9.22
C THR A 46 15.55 -20.36 -9.96
N LEU A 47 14.28 -20.59 -10.33
CA LEU A 47 13.93 -21.71 -11.22
C LEU A 47 14.60 -21.63 -12.60
N ASN A 48 14.95 -20.43 -13.07
CA ASN A 48 15.66 -20.19 -14.34
C ASN A 48 15.01 -20.87 -15.57
N ASN A 49 13.69 -21.06 -15.56
CA ASN A 49 12.99 -21.84 -16.58
C ASN A 49 12.98 -21.12 -17.93
N ALA A 50 13.67 -21.68 -18.92
CA ALA A 50 13.85 -21.08 -20.25
C ALA A 50 12.53 -20.71 -20.95
N THR A 51 11.51 -21.56 -20.86
CA THR A 51 10.20 -21.33 -21.49
C THR A 51 9.44 -20.16 -20.84
N LEU A 52 9.73 -19.88 -19.56
CA LEU A 52 9.04 -18.84 -18.80
C LEU A 52 9.79 -17.51 -18.74
N LYS A 53 11.04 -17.42 -19.24
CA LYS A 53 11.87 -16.21 -19.18
C LYS A 53 11.28 -15.01 -19.92
N GLY A 54 10.39 -15.22 -20.88
CA GLY A 54 9.66 -14.15 -21.56
C GLY A 54 8.46 -13.62 -20.78
N ILE A 55 8.01 -14.35 -19.76
CA ILE A 55 6.80 -14.06 -18.98
C ILE A 55 7.18 -13.57 -17.59
N TYR A 56 8.05 -14.30 -16.88
CA TYR A 56 8.46 -13.99 -15.50
C TYR A 56 9.95 -13.67 -15.43
N ARG A 57 10.34 -12.78 -14.50
CA ARG A 57 11.76 -12.47 -14.26
C ARG A 57 12.51 -13.77 -13.91
N CYS A 58 13.64 -13.99 -14.56
CA CYS A 58 14.42 -15.23 -14.45
C CYS A 58 13.62 -16.52 -14.75
N GLY A 59 12.48 -16.44 -15.45
CA GLY A 59 11.61 -17.60 -15.66
C GLY A 59 11.06 -18.21 -14.36
N ASP A 60 11.02 -17.43 -13.28
CA ASP A 60 10.50 -17.85 -11.97
C ASP A 60 9.25 -17.02 -11.63
N PRO A 61 8.05 -17.62 -11.60
CA PRO A 61 6.81 -16.90 -11.32
C PRO A 61 6.79 -16.21 -9.95
N LEU A 62 7.65 -16.60 -9.01
CA LEU A 62 7.73 -15.93 -7.71
C LEU A 62 8.25 -14.50 -7.84
N LEU A 63 9.06 -14.21 -8.86
CA LEU A 63 9.68 -12.91 -9.08
C LEU A 63 8.78 -11.91 -9.83
N GLY A 64 7.56 -12.29 -10.21
CA GLY A 64 6.67 -11.40 -10.97
C GLY A 64 6.94 -11.39 -12.48
N PRO A 65 6.13 -10.65 -13.25
CA PRO A 65 6.29 -10.54 -14.70
C PRO A 65 7.59 -9.82 -15.10
N VAL A 66 8.10 -10.11 -16.31
CA VAL A 66 9.24 -9.36 -16.89
C VAL A 66 8.86 -7.90 -17.15
N LYS A 67 7.62 -7.67 -17.59
CA LYS A 67 7.08 -6.35 -17.89
C LYS A 67 6.07 -5.99 -16.82
N TRP A 68 6.39 -4.96 -16.04
CA TRP A 68 5.45 -4.42 -15.07
C TRP A 68 4.28 -3.73 -15.78
N PRO A 69 3.07 -3.75 -15.19
CA PRO A 69 1.96 -2.98 -15.72
C PRO A 69 2.28 -1.49 -15.81
N THR A 70 2.23 -0.93 -17.02
CA THR A 70 2.55 0.49 -17.29
C THR A 70 1.34 1.34 -17.68
N LYS A 71 0.14 0.75 -17.67
CA LYS A 71 -1.10 1.48 -17.89
C LYS A 71 -1.66 1.97 -16.55
N ALA A 72 -2.21 3.18 -16.55
CA ALA A 72 -2.98 3.66 -15.41
C ALA A 72 -4.16 2.71 -15.11
N PRO A 73 -4.52 2.52 -13.83
CA PRO A 73 -3.91 3.15 -12.66
C PRO A 73 -2.63 2.45 -12.16
N LEU A 74 -2.31 1.24 -12.63
CA LEU A 74 -1.25 0.42 -12.03
C LEU A 74 0.13 1.08 -12.09
N GLN A 75 0.44 1.84 -13.15
CA GLN A 75 1.72 2.54 -13.24
C GLN A 75 1.99 3.42 -12.01
N ASP A 76 0.98 4.17 -11.57
CA ASP A 76 1.10 5.11 -10.44
C ASP A 76 1.23 4.35 -9.12
N LEU A 77 0.58 3.19 -9.00
CA LEU A 77 0.68 2.34 -7.81
C LEU A 77 2.06 1.73 -7.66
N LEU A 78 2.85 1.66 -8.73
CA LEU A 78 4.18 1.06 -8.76
C LEU A 78 5.32 2.10 -8.79
N GLU A 79 5.00 3.40 -8.79
CA GLU A 79 5.99 4.48 -9.03
C GLU A 79 7.19 4.45 -8.06
N HIS A 80 6.97 4.05 -6.81
CA HIS A 80 8.01 3.99 -5.76
C HIS A 80 8.33 2.57 -5.30
N TRP A 81 7.84 1.57 -6.03
CA TRP A 81 8.04 0.19 -5.67
C TRP A 81 9.33 -0.38 -6.28
N GLU A 82 10.24 -0.83 -5.41
CA GLU A 82 11.44 -1.57 -5.82
C GLU A 82 11.20 -3.08 -5.64
N PRO A 83 11.04 -3.87 -6.72
CA PRO A 83 10.54 -5.26 -6.62
C PRO A 83 11.32 -6.18 -5.68
N TYR A 84 12.63 -5.96 -5.58
CA TYR A 84 13.56 -6.80 -4.82
C TYR A 84 14.26 -6.06 -3.68
N ALA A 85 13.82 -4.84 -3.35
CA ALA A 85 14.36 -4.02 -2.25
C ALA A 85 15.90 -3.94 -2.26
N GLY A 86 16.49 -3.60 -3.40
CA GLY A 86 17.94 -3.51 -3.58
C GLY A 86 18.70 -4.84 -3.67
N GLN A 87 18.02 -6.00 -3.63
CA GLN A 87 18.65 -7.31 -3.78
C GLN A 87 18.58 -7.85 -5.21
N CYS A 88 19.45 -8.79 -5.55
CA CYS A 88 19.34 -9.55 -6.79
C CYS A 88 18.18 -10.55 -6.71
N PRO A 89 17.51 -10.88 -7.83
CA PRO A 89 16.32 -11.73 -7.83
C PRO A 89 16.53 -13.07 -7.10
N GLY A 90 17.66 -13.73 -7.34
CA GLY A 90 18.05 -14.94 -6.63
C GLY A 90 18.17 -14.80 -5.12
N ALA A 91 18.89 -13.77 -4.68
CA ALA A 91 19.11 -13.47 -3.27
C ALA A 91 17.79 -13.12 -2.56
N TYR A 92 16.92 -12.36 -3.24
CA TYR A 92 15.58 -12.04 -2.76
C TYR A 92 14.76 -13.30 -2.48
N LEU A 93 14.76 -14.30 -3.37
CA LEU A 93 14.06 -15.55 -3.11
C LEU A 93 14.68 -16.34 -1.95
N VAL A 94 16.00 -16.35 -1.82
CA VAL A 94 16.67 -17.00 -0.67
C VAL A 94 16.25 -16.37 0.66
N ASP A 95 16.12 -15.05 0.70
CA ASP A 95 15.70 -14.29 1.88
C ASP A 95 14.20 -14.47 2.19
N LYS A 96 13.33 -14.48 1.17
CA LYS A 96 11.87 -14.41 1.37
C LYS A 96 11.12 -15.74 1.33
N LEU A 97 11.75 -16.83 0.88
CA LEU A 97 11.09 -18.13 0.75
C LEU A 97 11.49 -19.11 1.85
N ASN A 98 10.58 -20.03 2.15
CA ASN A 98 10.92 -21.25 2.85
C ASN A 98 11.77 -22.13 1.90
N PRO A 99 12.97 -22.58 2.30
CA PRO A 99 13.89 -23.29 1.41
C PRO A 99 13.38 -24.67 0.99
N SER A 100 12.54 -25.32 1.80
CA SER A 100 12.01 -26.65 1.51
C SER A 100 10.80 -26.62 0.58
N THR A 101 9.88 -25.67 0.78
CA THR A 101 8.62 -25.60 0.03
C THR A 101 8.66 -24.60 -1.13
N ARG A 102 9.67 -23.72 -1.18
CA ARG A 102 9.73 -22.56 -2.09
C ARG A 102 8.49 -21.67 -2.05
N SER A 103 7.83 -21.60 -0.90
CA SER A 103 6.72 -20.67 -0.66
C SER A 103 7.19 -19.43 0.09
N TYR A 104 6.62 -18.26 -0.22
CA TYR A 104 6.85 -17.04 0.54
C TYR A 104 6.54 -17.24 2.03
N VAL A 105 7.44 -16.78 2.90
CA VAL A 105 7.22 -16.73 4.34
C VAL A 105 6.48 -15.42 4.64
N TYR A 106 5.17 -15.53 4.83
CA TYR A 106 4.34 -14.37 5.14
C TYR A 106 4.48 -13.93 6.60
N PRO A 107 4.31 -12.63 6.91
CA PRO A 107 4.29 -12.18 8.28
C PRO A 107 3.16 -12.83 9.08
N GLU A 108 3.42 -13.12 10.35
CA GLU A 108 2.39 -13.61 11.27
C GLU A 108 1.29 -12.57 11.51
N LYS A 109 0.19 -13.01 12.13
CA LYS A 109 -0.95 -12.17 12.53
C LYS A 109 -1.51 -11.34 11.38
N ASP A 110 -1.66 -11.98 10.22
CA ASP A 110 -2.19 -11.41 8.99
C ASP A 110 -1.42 -10.17 8.50
N GLY A 111 -0.16 -9.97 8.93
CA GLY A 111 0.64 -8.82 8.51
C GLY A 111 0.19 -7.47 9.08
N PHE A 112 -0.64 -7.45 10.11
CA PHE A 112 -0.91 -6.22 10.85
C PHE A 112 0.32 -5.74 11.64
N MET A 113 0.41 -4.44 11.85
CA MET A 113 1.32 -3.87 12.85
C MET A 113 1.06 -4.48 14.21
N LEU A 114 2.12 -4.65 15.00
CA LEU A 114 2.05 -5.24 16.33
C LEU A 114 2.23 -4.17 17.41
N ASP A 115 1.54 -4.34 18.54
CA ASP A 115 1.80 -3.58 19.76
C ASP A 115 3.10 -4.06 20.44
N CYS A 116 3.47 -3.41 21.55
CA CYS A 116 4.66 -3.78 22.32
C CYS A 116 4.59 -5.16 22.99
N MET A 117 3.41 -5.80 22.98
CA MET A 117 3.18 -7.15 23.49
C MET A 117 3.15 -8.21 22.37
N GLY A 118 3.29 -7.79 21.10
CA GLY A 118 3.26 -8.69 19.95
C GLY A 118 1.85 -9.03 19.44
N ASN A 119 0.81 -8.32 19.88
CA ASN A 119 -0.55 -8.51 19.37
C ASN A 119 -0.80 -7.64 18.14
N ALA A 120 -1.61 -8.13 17.20
CA ALA A 120 -2.03 -7.34 16.05
C ALA A 120 -2.88 -6.14 16.47
N ILE A 121 -2.46 -4.96 16.01
CA ILE A 121 -3.22 -3.72 16.10
C ILE A 121 -4.22 -3.71 14.93
N ARG A 122 -5.44 -4.16 15.23
CA ARG A 122 -6.55 -4.23 14.28
C ARG A 122 -7.89 -4.07 14.99
N GLU A 123 -8.88 -3.58 14.28
CA GLU A 123 -10.24 -3.42 14.79
C GLU A 123 -11.21 -4.23 13.93
N ARG A 124 -12.26 -4.77 14.56
CA ARG A 124 -13.37 -5.39 13.83
C ARG A 124 -14.46 -4.36 13.59
N TYR A 125 -14.86 -4.19 12.34
CA TYR A 125 -15.98 -3.35 11.94
C TYR A 125 -16.49 -3.74 10.56
N ASP A 126 -17.59 -3.13 10.12
CA ASP A 126 -18.17 -3.38 8.81
C ASP A 126 -17.72 -2.31 7.82
N LEU A 127 -17.27 -2.74 6.64
CA LEU A 127 -17.30 -1.86 5.47
C LEU A 127 -18.76 -1.68 5.03
N THR A 128 -19.18 -0.44 4.86
CA THR A 128 -20.55 -0.04 4.51
C THR A 128 -20.78 -0.05 3.00
N PRO A 129 -22.03 -0.25 2.54
CA PRO A 129 -22.40 -0.15 1.13
C PRO A 129 -21.87 1.11 0.45
N GLY A 130 -21.35 0.95 -0.77
CA GLY A 130 -20.80 2.02 -1.57
C GLY A 130 -19.30 2.27 -1.36
N GLN A 131 -18.69 1.75 -0.28
CA GLN A 131 -17.24 1.81 -0.13
C GLN A 131 -16.55 1.00 -1.24
N LEU A 132 -15.39 1.49 -1.67
CA LEU A 132 -14.53 0.84 -2.64
C LEU A 132 -13.33 0.22 -1.93
N VAL A 133 -12.98 -0.99 -2.35
CA VAL A 133 -11.78 -1.72 -1.90
C VAL A 133 -11.07 -2.28 -3.12
N ASP A 134 -9.77 -2.51 -3.04
CA ASP A 134 -9.01 -3.08 -4.14
C ASP A 134 -8.18 -4.29 -3.72
N ARG A 135 -7.57 -4.94 -4.72
CA ARG A 135 -6.76 -6.13 -4.52
C ARG A 135 -5.77 -6.34 -5.67
N PHE A 136 -4.62 -6.89 -5.33
CA PHE A 136 -3.69 -7.50 -6.28
C PHE A 136 -3.73 -9.03 -6.22
N GLY A 137 -3.80 -9.65 -7.40
CA GLY A 137 -3.87 -11.08 -7.65
C GLY A 137 -5.29 -11.65 -7.59
N PRO A 138 -5.44 -12.95 -7.92
CA PRO A 138 -6.72 -13.63 -7.97
C PRO A 138 -7.53 -13.48 -6.67
N PRO A 139 -8.88 -13.57 -6.71
CA PRO A 139 -9.76 -13.36 -5.56
C PRO A 139 -9.76 -14.55 -4.58
N THR A 140 -8.63 -15.23 -4.39
CA THR A 140 -8.49 -16.48 -3.64
C THR A 140 -8.07 -16.31 -2.18
N SER A 141 -7.83 -15.07 -1.71
CA SER A 141 -7.53 -14.79 -0.30
C SER A 141 -8.43 -13.70 0.27
N ALA A 142 -8.45 -13.55 1.59
CA ALA A 142 -9.32 -12.61 2.31
C ALA A 142 -8.81 -11.15 2.39
N PHE A 143 -7.68 -10.83 1.75
CA PHE A 143 -7.02 -9.52 1.91
C PHE A 143 -7.46 -8.51 0.86
N LEU A 144 -7.82 -7.31 1.32
CA LEU A 144 -8.23 -6.16 0.53
C LEU A 144 -7.48 -4.92 1.01
N GLY A 145 -7.35 -3.90 0.16
CA GLY A 145 -6.75 -2.61 0.51
C GLY A 145 -7.59 -1.43 0.06
N ASP A 146 -7.10 -0.23 0.34
CA ASP A 146 -7.68 0.99 -0.22
C ASP A 146 -7.33 1.15 -1.70
N PRO A 147 -8.32 1.48 -2.56
CA PRO A 147 -8.08 1.87 -3.93
C PRO A 147 -7.02 2.94 -4.03
N GLY A 148 -6.04 2.75 -4.91
CA GLY A 148 -5.01 3.74 -5.17
C GLY A 148 -3.87 3.78 -4.13
N MET A 149 -3.88 2.89 -3.14
CA MET A 149 -2.72 2.68 -2.27
C MET A 149 -1.54 2.14 -3.08
N SER A 150 -0.38 2.74 -2.90
CA SER A 150 0.85 2.33 -3.55
C SER A 150 1.28 0.92 -3.14
N TYR A 151 1.96 0.22 -4.02
CA TYR A 151 2.25 -1.20 -3.89
C TYR A 151 3.25 -1.50 -2.76
N GLU A 152 4.23 -0.62 -2.55
CA GLU A 152 5.19 -0.71 -1.46
C GLU A 152 4.53 -0.57 -0.08
N LYS A 153 3.41 0.18 0.01
CA LYS A 153 2.62 0.32 1.24
C LYS A 153 1.80 -0.92 1.58
N ARG A 154 1.58 -1.80 0.60
CA ARG A 154 0.87 -3.07 0.78
C ARG A 154 1.75 -4.18 1.30
N ALA A 155 3.07 -4.02 1.19
CA ALA A 155 4.06 -5.03 1.57
C ALA A 155 3.69 -6.45 1.08
N ILE A 156 3.40 -6.56 -0.23
CA ILE A 156 3.09 -7.81 -0.92
C ILE A 156 4.17 -8.16 -1.96
N THR A 157 4.18 -9.41 -2.39
CA THR A 157 5.26 -10.00 -3.19
C THR A 157 5.17 -9.63 -4.67
N PRO A 158 6.26 -9.63 -5.45
CA PRO A 158 6.21 -9.43 -6.91
C PRO A 158 5.25 -10.39 -7.64
N LYS A 159 5.07 -11.61 -7.13
CA LYS A 159 4.13 -12.61 -7.66
C LYS A 159 2.70 -12.08 -7.76
N ASN A 160 2.28 -11.17 -6.88
CA ASN A 160 0.92 -10.62 -6.92
C ASN A 160 0.65 -9.74 -8.16
N LEU A 161 1.68 -9.38 -8.93
CA LEU A 161 1.56 -8.70 -10.23
C LEU A 161 1.54 -9.66 -11.44
N ASN A 162 1.59 -10.98 -11.21
CA ASN A 162 1.43 -11.93 -12.30
C ASN A 162 0.03 -11.82 -12.91
N PHE A 163 -0.03 -11.68 -14.22
CA PHE A 163 -1.29 -11.73 -14.96
C PHE A 163 -2.00 -13.07 -14.73
N GLU A 164 -3.33 -13.02 -14.72
CA GLU A 164 -4.12 -14.23 -14.60
C GLU A 164 -4.02 -15.11 -15.87
N ALA A 165 -4.42 -16.38 -15.77
CA ALA A 165 -4.26 -17.36 -16.85
C ALA A 165 -4.95 -16.96 -18.18
N ASN A 166 -5.96 -16.09 -18.13
CA ASN A 166 -6.67 -15.54 -19.29
C ASN A 166 -6.13 -14.18 -19.76
N GLY A 167 -4.99 -13.73 -19.22
CA GLY A 167 -4.42 -12.41 -19.49
C GLY A 167 -5.09 -11.25 -18.77
N LYS A 168 -6.02 -11.53 -17.83
CA LYS A 168 -6.66 -10.49 -17.02
C LYS A 168 -5.63 -9.78 -16.13
N SER A 169 -5.83 -8.47 -15.96
CA SER A 169 -5.05 -7.61 -15.08
C SER A 169 -4.95 -8.22 -13.68
N PRO A 170 -3.79 -8.16 -13.01
CA PRO A 170 -3.65 -8.60 -11.63
C PRO A 170 -4.32 -7.65 -10.64
N TYR A 171 -4.82 -6.49 -11.05
CA TYR A 171 -5.40 -5.50 -10.16
C TYR A 171 -6.92 -5.42 -10.33
N HIS A 172 -7.61 -5.49 -9.21
CA HIS A 172 -9.07 -5.52 -9.12
C HIS A 172 -9.57 -4.45 -8.17
N VAL A 173 -10.71 -3.85 -8.50
CA VAL A 173 -11.43 -2.94 -7.61
C VAL A 173 -12.83 -3.49 -7.42
N TYR A 174 -13.33 -3.44 -6.19
CA TYR A 174 -14.64 -3.93 -5.81
C TYR A 174 -15.44 -2.84 -5.10
N LYS A 175 -16.76 -2.87 -5.31
CA LYS A 175 -17.72 -2.07 -4.56
C LYS A 175 -18.42 -2.93 -3.52
N VAL A 176 -18.48 -2.46 -2.29
CA VAL A 176 -19.25 -3.08 -1.19
C VAL A 176 -20.74 -2.85 -1.42
N LEU A 177 -21.53 -3.92 -1.40
CA LEU A 177 -22.97 -3.89 -1.68
C LEU A 177 -23.83 -3.98 -0.41
N LYS A 178 -23.34 -4.65 0.63
CA LYS A 178 -23.95 -4.77 1.96
C LYS A 178 -22.84 -4.75 3.01
N ASN A 179 -23.19 -4.45 4.26
CA ASN A 179 -22.23 -4.44 5.37
C ASN A 179 -21.33 -5.68 5.34
N LEU A 180 -20.02 -5.47 5.18
CA LEU A 180 -19.02 -6.52 5.02
C LEU A 180 -18.09 -6.53 6.24
N PRO A 181 -18.20 -7.53 7.13
CA PRO A 181 -17.36 -7.61 8.33
C PRO A 181 -15.89 -7.83 7.99
N VAL A 182 -15.02 -6.97 8.52
CA VAL A 182 -13.57 -7.02 8.33
C VAL A 182 -12.82 -6.81 9.64
N HIS A 183 -11.58 -7.29 9.67
CA HIS A 183 -10.54 -6.73 10.51
C HIS A 183 -9.77 -5.68 9.72
N GLY A 184 -9.78 -4.43 10.17
CA GLY A 184 -9.03 -3.33 9.58
C GLY A 184 -7.83 -2.94 10.43
N GLY A 185 -6.71 -2.59 9.79
CA GLY A 185 -5.51 -2.14 10.49
C GLY A 185 -4.33 -1.82 9.58
N THR A 186 -3.28 -1.24 10.16
CA THR A 186 -2.05 -0.88 9.44
C THR A 186 -1.22 -2.10 9.08
N ILE A 187 -0.70 -2.12 7.86
CA ILE A 187 0.17 -3.17 7.32
C ILE A 187 1.60 -2.96 7.84
N ARG A 188 2.23 -4.01 8.37
CA ARG A 188 3.63 -3.96 8.80
C ARG A 188 4.61 -4.05 7.61
N PRO A 189 5.87 -3.61 7.76
CA PRO A 189 6.91 -3.88 6.77
C PRO A 189 7.07 -5.38 6.51
N ALA A 190 7.17 -5.76 5.24
CA ALA A 190 7.38 -7.14 4.80
C ALA A 190 7.97 -7.17 3.38
N PHE A 191 8.61 -8.29 3.01
CA PHE A 191 9.18 -8.51 1.68
C PHE A 191 10.15 -7.41 1.19
N GLY A 192 10.83 -6.74 2.13
CA GLY A 192 11.74 -5.63 1.84
C GLY A 192 11.03 -4.29 1.57
N GLN A 193 9.70 -4.25 1.67
CA GLN A 193 8.87 -3.07 1.48
C GLN A 193 8.49 -2.42 2.82
N PRO A 194 8.31 -1.09 2.87
CA PRO A 194 8.00 -0.37 4.09
C PRO A 194 6.63 -0.70 4.68
N GLY A 195 5.64 -1.13 3.88
CA GLY A 195 4.27 -1.27 4.36
C GLY A 195 3.70 0.09 4.81
N GLY A 196 2.92 0.09 5.89
CA GLY A 196 2.32 1.31 6.45
C GLY A 196 1.02 1.75 5.76
N GLY A 197 0.57 1.01 4.75
CA GLY A 197 -0.80 1.11 4.25
C GLY A 197 -1.83 0.56 5.23
N TYR A 198 -3.10 0.63 4.87
CA TYR A 198 -4.22 0.06 5.61
C TYR A 198 -4.80 -1.15 4.87
N GLN A 199 -5.03 -2.27 5.55
CA GLN A 199 -5.64 -3.45 4.96
C GLN A 199 -6.93 -3.83 5.66
N TYR A 200 -7.77 -4.53 4.91
CA TYR A 200 -9.00 -5.14 5.39
C TYR A 200 -8.91 -6.66 5.17
N VAL A 201 -9.06 -7.43 6.24
CA VAL A 201 -9.09 -8.89 6.21
C VAL A 201 -10.50 -9.35 6.51
N LEU A 202 -11.13 -10.08 5.59
CA LEU A 202 -12.49 -10.58 5.79
C LEU A 202 -12.54 -11.51 7.02
N VAL A 203 -13.56 -11.35 7.89
CA VAL A 203 -13.65 -12.11 9.15
C VAL A 203 -14.21 -13.51 8.92
N ASP A 204 -15.37 -13.59 8.26
CA ASP A 204 -16.15 -14.83 8.12
C ASP A 204 -16.02 -15.46 6.72
N LEU A 205 -15.20 -14.85 5.85
CA LEU A 205 -15.00 -15.27 4.46
C LEU A 205 -13.51 -15.50 4.23
N THR A 206 -13.14 -16.71 3.84
CA THR A 206 -11.73 -17.08 3.63
C THR A 206 -11.14 -16.54 2.32
N ALA A 207 -11.98 -16.02 1.42
CA ALA A 207 -11.56 -15.51 0.11
C ALA A 207 -12.48 -14.39 -0.42
N THR A 208 -11.93 -13.45 -1.18
CA THR A 208 -12.68 -12.42 -1.92
C THR A 208 -13.72 -13.04 -2.87
N SER A 209 -13.45 -14.20 -3.46
CA SER A 209 -14.41 -14.92 -4.30
C SER A 209 -15.68 -15.29 -3.53
N LYS A 210 -15.58 -15.62 -2.23
CA LYS A 210 -16.75 -15.86 -1.38
C LYS A 210 -17.54 -14.60 -1.11
N ALA A 211 -16.88 -13.45 -0.97
CA ALA A 211 -17.56 -12.17 -0.86
C ALA A 211 -18.31 -11.79 -2.14
N LEU A 212 -17.76 -12.10 -3.31
CA LEU A 212 -18.42 -11.93 -4.61
C LEU A 212 -19.62 -12.88 -4.75
N GLU A 213 -19.42 -14.19 -4.54
CA GLU A 213 -20.46 -15.22 -4.62
C GLU A 213 -21.67 -14.92 -3.71
N GLN A 214 -21.40 -14.41 -2.50
CA GLN A 214 -22.43 -14.09 -1.52
C GLN A 214 -23.00 -12.67 -1.65
N GLY A 215 -22.61 -11.91 -2.68
CA GLY A 215 -23.13 -10.58 -2.98
C GLY A 215 -22.74 -9.50 -1.95
N TYR A 216 -21.62 -9.67 -1.23
CA TYR A 216 -21.03 -8.58 -0.45
C TYR A 216 -20.25 -7.61 -1.33
N LEU A 217 -19.61 -8.12 -2.37
CA LEU A 217 -18.81 -7.36 -3.32
C LEU A 217 -19.35 -7.54 -4.73
N THR A 218 -19.13 -6.52 -5.56
CA THR A 218 -19.14 -6.65 -7.02
C THR A 218 -17.85 -6.09 -7.58
N GLU A 219 -17.30 -6.72 -8.62
CA GLU A 219 -16.09 -6.24 -9.29
C GLU A 219 -16.44 -5.10 -10.24
N ILE A 220 -15.64 -4.04 -10.17
CA ILE A 220 -15.71 -2.93 -11.11
C ILE A 220 -14.88 -3.29 -12.34
N ASP A 221 -15.51 -3.24 -13.51
CA ASP A 221 -14.81 -3.40 -14.78
C ASP A 221 -14.02 -2.12 -15.11
N LEU A 222 -12.75 -2.12 -14.69
CA LEU A 222 -11.85 -1.00 -14.94
C LEU A 222 -11.55 -0.82 -16.43
N ASP A 223 -11.55 -1.91 -17.22
CA ASP A 223 -11.21 -1.83 -18.64
C ASP A 223 -12.32 -1.12 -19.43
N SER A 224 -13.60 -1.39 -19.14
CA SER A 224 -14.70 -0.61 -19.76
C SER A 224 -14.71 0.84 -19.29
N GLN A 225 -14.49 1.09 -18.00
CA GLN A 225 -14.48 2.44 -17.44
C GLN A 225 -13.29 3.30 -17.93
N LEU A 226 -12.13 2.70 -18.19
CA LEU A 226 -10.95 3.41 -18.67
C LEU A 226 -10.92 3.55 -20.20
N ASN A 227 -11.59 2.65 -20.95
CA ASN A 227 -11.58 2.65 -22.41
C ASN A 227 -12.86 3.23 -23.07
N GLY A 228 -13.92 3.57 -22.33
CA GLY A 228 -15.22 3.88 -22.92
C GLY A 228 -16.08 4.90 -22.17
N ARG A 229 -16.48 5.93 -22.92
CA ARG A 229 -17.61 6.88 -22.78
C ARG A 229 -18.55 6.73 -21.57
N CYS A 230 -18.79 7.86 -20.90
CA CYS A 230 -19.95 8.09 -20.03
C CYS A 230 -21.25 7.58 -20.68
N GLU A 231 -22.01 6.74 -19.97
CA GLU A 231 -23.40 6.44 -20.30
C GLU A 231 -24.24 7.73 -20.25
N PRO A 232 -25.28 7.91 -21.09
CA PRO A 232 -26.03 9.17 -21.21
C PRO A 232 -26.68 9.67 -19.91
N ASN A 233 -26.83 8.79 -18.90
CA ASN A 233 -27.53 9.05 -17.65
C ASN A 233 -26.65 8.86 -16.40
N GLU A 234 -25.34 8.64 -16.54
CA GLU A 234 -24.43 8.58 -15.40
C GLU A 234 -23.88 9.99 -15.07
N THR A 235 -24.08 10.41 -13.82
CA THR A 235 -23.59 11.71 -13.32
C THR A 235 -22.12 11.67 -12.86
N GLU A 236 -21.49 10.49 -12.84
CA GLU A 236 -20.10 10.26 -12.43
C GLU A 236 -19.45 9.21 -13.35
N CYS A 237 -18.39 9.58 -14.08
CA CYS A 237 -17.62 8.65 -14.93
C CYS A 237 -16.17 8.58 -14.46
N ALA A 238 -15.61 7.38 -14.27
CA ALA A 238 -14.19 7.23 -14.02
C ALA A 238 -13.41 7.60 -15.29
N VAL A 239 -12.45 8.50 -15.17
CA VAL A 239 -11.60 8.90 -16.29
C VAL A 239 -10.16 9.03 -15.84
N ASN A 240 -9.26 8.66 -16.74
CA ASN A 240 -7.85 8.96 -16.58
C ASN A 240 -7.64 10.47 -16.77
N THR A 241 -7.14 11.16 -15.74
CA THR A 241 -6.75 12.57 -15.83
C THR A 241 -5.25 12.71 -15.58
N ASN A 242 -4.47 12.77 -16.65
CA ASN A 242 -3.07 13.23 -16.64
C ASN A 242 -3.02 14.75 -16.41
N VAL A 243 -3.32 15.20 -15.20
CA VAL A 243 -3.16 16.60 -14.81
C VAL A 243 -2.16 16.68 -13.65
N GLY A 244 -0.88 16.84 -14.01
CA GLY A 244 0.20 17.23 -13.10
C GLY A 244 0.77 16.13 -12.22
N GLY A 245 1.65 15.30 -12.79
CA GLY A 245 2.78 14.66 -12.08
C GLY A 245 2.46 13.89 -10.79
N GLY A 246 1.36 13.14 -10.79
CA GLY A 246 0.98 12.24 -9.71
C GLY A 246 -0.37 11.67 -10.07
N GLY A 247 -0.39 10.43 -10.59
CA GLY A 247 -1.60 9.85 -11.15
C GLY A 247 -2.70 9.72 -10.11
N LYS A 248 -3.86 10.26 -10.46
CA LYS A 248 -5.08 10.21 -9.65
C LYS A 248 -6.18 9.64 -10.52
N ILE A 249 -6.87 8.62 -10.00
CA ILE A 249 -8.16 8.19 -10.55
C ILE A 249 -9.20 9.21 -10.06
N GLY A 250 -9.79 9.98 -10.97
CA GLY A 250 -10.88 10.91 -10.67
C GLY A 250 -12.18 10.43 -11.31
N LEU A 251 -13.31 10.62 -10.61
CA LEU A 251 -14.62 10.61 -11.28
C LEU A 251 -14.84 12.02 -11.86
N LYS A 252 -15.07 12.13 -13.18
CA LYS A 252 -15.60 13.35 -13.79
C LYS A 252 -17.11 13.38 -13.58
N THR A 253 -17.63 14.50 -13.12
CA THR A 253 -19.08 14.76 -13.07
C THR A 253 -19.53 15.55 -14.30
N CYS A 254 -20.60 15.11 -14.96
CA CYS A 254 -21.25 15.82 -16.06
C CYS A 254 -22.38 16.73 -15.52
N ASN A 255 -22.70 17.81 -16.25
CA ASN A 255 -23.94 18.54 -16.02
C ASN A 255 -25.14 17.64 -16.35
N ALA A 256 -26.27 17.84 -15.67
CA ALA A 256 -27.51 17.07 -15.88
C ALA A 256 -28.06 17.14 -17.32
N ASP A 257 -27.58 18.10 -18.11
CA ASP A 257 -27.93 18.31 -19.53
C ASP A 257 -26.84 17.84 -20.52
N GLY A 258 -25.75 17.25 -20.03
CA GLY A 258 -24.63 16.74 -20.83
C GLY A 258 -23.80 17.81 -21.56
N SER A 259 -24.09 19.10 -21.37
CA SER A 259 -23.59 20.18 -22.24
C SER A 259 -22.22 20.73 -21.83
N LYS A 260 -21.75 20.44 -20.61
CA LYS A 260 -20.51 21.00 -20.08
C LYS A 260 -19.91 20.18 -18.93
N TRP A 261 -18.57 20.23 -18.83
CA TRP A 261 -17.80 19.67 -17.72
C TRP A 261 -17.69 20.71 -16.59
N GLU A 262 -18.29 20.44 -15.42
CA GLU A 262 -18.31 21.41 -14.30
C GLU A 262 -17.16 21.28 -13.29
N GLY A 263 -16.28 20.28 -13.42
CA GLY A 263 -15.06 20.21 -12.63
C GLY A 263 -14.51 18.80 -12.45
N TYR A 264 -13.40 18.71 -11.73
CA TYR A 264 -12.83 17.45 -11.29
C TYR A 264 -13.31 17.19 -9.86
N ARG A 265 -14.07 16.11 -9.61
CA ARG A 265 -14.03 15.48 -8.29
C ARG A 265 -12.76 14.64 -8.27
N LEU A 266 -11.68 15.28 -7.86
CA LEU A 266 -10.61 14.52 -7.26
C LEU A 266 -11.24 13.84 -6.05
N TYR A 267 -11.40 12.52 -6.11
CA TYR A 267 -11.09 11.77 -4.90
C TYR A 267 -9.61 12.06 -4.70
N ARG A 268 -9.32 13.12 -3.91
CA ARG A 268 -8.22 12.97 -2.97
C ARG A 268 -8.59 11.65 -2.31
N LEU A 269 -7.79 10.62 -2.52
CA LEU A 269 -7.90 9.38 -1.78
C LEU A 269 -7.69 9.80 -0.31
N ILE A 270 -8.73 10.30 0.34
CA ILE A 270 -8.66 10.76 1.73
C ILE A 270 -8.87 9.53 2.55
N GLY A 271 -7.73 8.99 2.93
CA GLY A 271 -7.50 8.30 4.17
C GLY A 271 -6.06 8.56 4.55
N ASP A 272 -5.71 9.82 4.85
CA ASP A 272 -4.58 10.05 5.74
C ASP A 272 -5.07 9.54 7.12
N PRO A 273 -4.53 8.43 7.67
CA PRO A 273 -5.08 7.80 8.88
C PRO A 273 -5.03 8.72 10.12
N TYR A 274 -4.38 9.90 10.03
CA TYR A 274 -4.30 10.87 11.12
C TYR A 274 -5.40 11.95 11.15
N SER A 275 -6.42 11.89 10.30
CA SER A 275 -7.43 12.98 10.18
C SER A 275 -8.79 12.75 10.86
N TYR A 276 -8.96 11.68 11.64
CA TYR A 276 -10.21 11.44 12.40
C TYR A 276 -10.44 12.40 13.58
N ALA A 277 -9.63 13.46 13.72
CA ALA A 277 -9.89 14.54 14.67
C ALA A 277 -9.63 15.92 14.04
N ARG A 278 -10.62 16.46 13.30
CA ARG A 278 -11.07 17.87 13.42
C ARG A 278 -12.14 18.23 12.39
N ARG A 279 -13.15 18.94 12.88
CA ARG A 279 -14.32 19.45 12.16
C ARG A 279 -13.96 20.32 10.95
N ARG A 280 -14.71 20.09 9.86
CA ARG A 280 -15.14 21.00 8.76
C ARG A 280 -14.31 22.28 8.53
N ARG A 281 -13.68 22.37 7.35
CA ARG A 281 -13.59 23.60 6.53
C ARG A 281 -13.21 23.22 5.09
N TYR A 282 -14.16 23.39 4.17
CA TYR A 282 -13.95 23.21 2.73
C TYR A 282 -13.17 24.42 2.19
N TYR A 283 -12.07 24.19 1.47
CA TYR A 283 -11.38 25.24 0.73
C TYR A 283 -11.68 25.09 -0.77
N TYR A 284 -12.34 26.12 -1.32
CA TYR A 284 -12.55 26.31 -2.75
C TYR A 284 -11.28 26.95 -3.33
N TYR A 285 -10.62 26.30 -4.29
CA TYR A 285 -9.54 26.93 -5.06
C TYR A 285 -10.06 27.31 -6.44
N PRO A 286 -10.32 28.60 -6.73
CA PRO A 286 -10.66 29.04 -8.07
C PRO A 286 -9.42 29.04 -8.98
N TYR A 287 -9.56 28.39 -10.13
CA TYR A 287 -8.59 28.37 -11.22
C TYR A 287 -8.40 29.78 -11.81
N ARG A 288 -7.25 30.43 -11.56
CA ARG A 288 -6.89 31.68 -12.24
C ARG A 288 -6.43 31.38 -13.67
N ARG A 289 -7.21 31.79 -14.66
CA ARG A 289 -6.79 31.89 -16.07
C ARG A 289 -5.59 32.85 -16.16
N ARG A 290 -4.45 32.37 -16.65
CA ARG A 290 -3.45 33.27 -17.26
C ARG A 290 -4.07 33.84 -18.54
N ARG A 291 -4.17 35.17 -18.62
CA ARG A 291 -4.39 35.90 -19.87
C ARG A 291 -3.02 36.28 -20.44
N SER A 292 -2.91 36.08 -21.76
CA SER A 292 -1.92 36.62 -22.73
C SER A 292 -0.47 36.63 -22.29
#